data_AF-A0A2T4DVT7-F1
#
_entry.id   AF-A0A2T4DVT7-F1
#
_cell.length_a   1.000
_cell.length_b   1.000
_cell.length_c   1.000
_cell.angle_alpha   90.00
_cell.angle_beta   90.00
_cell.angle_gamma   90.00
#
_symmetry.space_group_name_H-M   'P 1'
#
loop_
_entity.id
_entity.type
_entity.pdbx_description
1 polymer ?
#
loop_
_entity_poly.entity_id
_entity_poly.type
_entity_poly.pdbx_seq_one_letter_code
_entity_poly.pdbx_strand_id
1 'polypeptide(L)'
;MEKGNHHSKKLKDIEKKEMFQAPEGYFDQLPGRVLERIAAQEKKQTHAKIIPFKSWWWAVAAATLLVVSTFIIISNSRTEAISTDYYALLNGVSSEEIVTYLGETDISIAELEMALASDEGINMYDSNSIPDIEEEEEAEALLEYYSL
;
A
#
# COMPACT_ATOMS: atom_id res chain seq x y z
N MET A 1 -33.18 24.05 34.19
CA MET A 1 -32.17 23.63 33.19
C MET A 1 -32.85 22.65 32.25
N GLU A 2 -33.16 23.16 31.07
CA GLU A 2 -33.82 22.48 29.95
C GLU A 2 -32.81 21.56 29.27
N LYS A 3 -33.12 20.26 29.12
CA LYS A 3 -32.30 19.35 28.31
C LYS A 3 -33.13 18.89 27.11
N GLY A 4 -32.64 19.31 25.93
CA GLY A 4 -33.28 19.18 24.64
C GLY A 4 -33.53 17.73 24.21
N ASN A 5 -34.66 17.55 23.53
CA ASN A 5 -35.16 16.27 23.06
C ASN A 5 -34.58 15.95 21.67
N HIS A 6 -33.60 15.06 21.60
CA HIS A 6 -33.02 14.58 20.35
C HIS A 6 -34.01 13.66 19.61
N HIS A 7 -34.78 14.22 18.68
CA HIS A 7 -35.62 13.43 17.78
C HIS A 7 -34.76 12.82 16.67
N SER A 8 -34.38 11.55 16.83
CA SER A 8 -33.83 10.74 15.74
C SER A 8 -34.97 10.36 14.78
N LYS A 9 -35.08 11.07 13.65
CA LYS A 9 -36.04 10.72 12.58
C LYS A 9 -35.63 9.38 11.97
N LYS A 10 -36.39 8.33 12.29
CA LYS A 10 -36.17 6.99 11.74
C LYS A 10 -36.58 7.00 10.27
N LEU A 11 -35.85 6.31 9.40
CA LEU A 11 -36.12 6.19 7.96
C LEU A 11 -37.55 5.70 7.63
N LYS A 12 -38.23 5.07 8.60
CA LYS A 12 -39.62 4.61 8.51
C LYS A 12 -40.66 5.73 8.60
N ASP A 13 -40.26 6.92 9.06
CA ASP A 13 -41.10 8.10 9.29
C ASP A 13 -41.06 9.10 8.13
N ILE A 14 -40.34 8.75 7.04
CA ILE A 14 -40.29 9.52 5.80
C ILE A 14 -41.36 8.95 4.87
N GLU A 15 -42.28 9.79 4.38
CA GLU A 15 -43.25 9.40 3.36
C GLU A 15 -42.50 8.81 2.15
N LYS A 16 -42.76 7.53 1.84
CA LYS A 16 -42.25 6.88 0.64
C LYS A 16 -42.96 7.45 -0.59
N LYS A 17 -42.57 8.65 -0.98
CA LYS A 17 -43.00 9.26 -2.24
C LYS A 17 -42.04 8.82 -3.34
N GLU A 18 -42.57 8.20 -4.38
CA GLU A 18 -41.81 7.87 -5.60
C GLU A 18 -41.45 9.18 -6.33
N MET A 19 -40.40 9.85 -5.85
CA MET A 19 -39.90 11.11 -6.39
C MET A 19 -39.11 10.93 -7.70
N PHE A 20 -38.82 9.69 -8.08
CA PHE A 20 -38.11 9.34 -9.30
C PHE A 20 -39.03 8.49 -10.17
N GLN A 21 -39.57 9.10 -11.22
CA GLN A 21 -40.29 8.40 -12.27
C GLN A 21 -39.53 8.64 -13.57
N ALA A 22 -39.29 7.57 -14.33
CA ALA A 22 -38.71 7.71 -15.65
C ALA A 22 -39.72 8.39 -16.57
N PRO A 23 -39.28 9.27 -17.49
CA PRO A 23 -40.16 9.78 -18.53
C PRO A 23 -40.78 8.64 -19.35
N GLU A 24 -42.02 8.84 -19.77
CA GLU A 24 -42.72 7.90 -20.65
C GLU A 24 -41.89 7.62 -21.92
N GLY A 25 -41.76 6.35 -22.30
CA GLY A 25 -41.00 5.95 -23.49
C GLY A 25 -39.48 6.06 -23.38
N TYR A 26 -38.91 6.42 -22.21
CA TYR A 26 -37.46 6.56 -22.04
C TYR A 26 -36.70 5.27 -22.39
N PHE A 27 -37.19 4.13 -21.88
CA PHE A 27 -36.58 2.83 -22.10
C PHE A 27 -36.86 2.27 -23.50
N ASP A 28 -37.96 2.67 -24.15
CA ASP A 28 -38.24 2.27 -25.53
C ASP A 28 -37.27 2.93 -26.52
N GLN A 29 -36.89 4.18 -26.26
CA GLN A 29 -35.96 4.95 -27.10
C GLN A 29 -34.49 4.76 -26.73
N LEU A 30 -34.19 4.20 -25.55
CA LEU A 30 -32.82 4.06 -25.06
C LEU A 30 -31.96 3.13 -25.96
N PRO A 31 -32.41 1.93 -26.37
CA PRO A 31 -31.61 1.04 -27.23
C PRO A 31 -31.20 1.69 -28.54
N GLY A 32 -32.12 2.39 -29.21
CA GLY A 32 -31.84 3.10 -30.46
C GLY A 32 -30.78 4.19 -30.29
N ARG A 33 -30.89 5.01 -29.24
CA ARG A 33 -29.91 6.06 -28.92
C ARG A 33 -28.52 5.52 -28.59
N VAL A 34 -28.43 4.37 -27.93
CA VAL A 34 -27.14 3.72 -27.62
C VAL A 34 -26.49 3.20 -28.90
N LEU A 35 -27.23 2.49 -29.74
CA LEU A 35 -26.73 1.95 -31.01
C LEU A 35 -26.27 3.06 -31.97
N GLU A 36 -27.01 4.16 -32.05
CA GLU A 36 -26.64 5.33 -32.87
C GLU A 36 -25.29 5.94 -32.41
N ARG A 37 -25.07 6.04 -31.10
CA ARG A 37 -23.81 6.57 -30.55
C ARG A 37 -22.62 5.66 -30.82
N ILE A 38 -22.81 4.34 -30.75
CA ILE A 38 -21.76 3.36 -31.06
C ILE A 38 -21.39 3.47 -32.55
N ALA A 39 -22.38 3.45 -33.44
CA ALA A 39 -22.16 3.57 -34.89
C ALA A 39 -21.52 4.92 -35.28
N ALA A 40 -21.87 6.01 -34.58
CA ALA A 40 -21.26 7.32 -34.78
C ALA A 40 -19.80 7.40 -34.30
N GLN A 41 -19.41 6.60 -33.30
CA GLN A 41 -18.02 6.50 -32.84
C GLN A 41 -17.15 5.71 -33.82
N GLU A 42 -17.67 4.64 -34.43
CA GLU A 42 -16.94 3.86 -35.44
C GLU A 42 -16.60 4.69 -36.69
N LYS A 43 -17.51 5.58 -37.12
CA LYS A 43 -17.28 6.46 -38.29
C LYS A 43 -16.26 7.58 -38.05
N LYS A 44 -15.89 7.88 -36.80
CA LYS A 44 -14.87 8.91 -36.48
C LYS A 44 -13.44 8.38 -36.56
N GLN A 45 -13.23 7.10 -36.86
CA GLN A 45 -11.92 6.54 -37.18
C GLN A 45 -11.55 6.82 -38.63
N THR A 46 -11.57 8.09 -39.03
CA THR A 46 -11.05 8.51 -40.34
C THR A 46 -9.53 8.47 -40.29
N HIS A 47 -8.94 7.45 -40.91
CA HIS A 47 -7.56 7.38 -41.39
C HIS A 47 -6.53 8.16 -40.55
N ALA A 48 -6.08 7.56 -39.46
CA ALA A 48 -4.83 7.98 -38.83
C ALA A 48 -3.71 7.82 -39.87
N LYS A 49 -3.21 8.94 -40.39
CA LYS A 49 -2.04 8.98 -41.27
C LYS A 49 -0.84 8.48 -40.48
N ILE A 50 -0.54 7.20 -40.63
CA ILE A 50 0.66 6.56 -40.10
C ILE A 50 1.89 7.19 -40.77
N ILE A 51 2.64 7.96 -40.01
CA ILE A 51 3.94 8.51 -40.43
C ILE A 51 4.98 7.41 -40.16
N PRO A 52 5.69 6.87 -41.16
CA PRO A 52 6.71 5.85 -40.92
C PRO A 52 7.96 6.48 -40.29
N PHE A 53 8.10 6.32 -38.98
CA PHE A 53 9.22 6.81 -38.19
C PHE A 53 10.41 5.84 -38.28
N LYS A 54 11.12 5.83 -39.41
CA LYS A 54 12.22 4.86 -39.67
C LYS A 54 13.63 5.47 -39.63
N SER A 55 13.81 6.68 -39.11
CA SER A 55 15.12 7.35 -39.12
C SER A 55 15.52 8.08 -37.83
N TRP A 56 14.87 7.78 -36.71
CA TRP A 56 15.27 8.30 -35.39
C TRP A 56 15.34 7.18 -34.36
N TRP A 57 16.16 6.16 -34.62
CA TRP A 57 16.44 5.07 -33.68
C TRP A 57 17.85 5.11 -33.08
N TRP A 58 18.68 6.05 -33.55
CA TRP A 58 20.09 6.16 -33.11
C TRP A 58 20.26 7.26 -32.06
N ALA A 59 19.45 8.32 -32.11
CA ALA A 59 19.47 9.36 -31.07
C ALA A 59 18.61 9.01 -29.85
N VAL A 60 17.72 8.01 -29.94
CA VAL A 60 17.02 7.46 -28.77
C VAL A 60 18.00 6.76 -27.83
N ALA A 61 19.00 6.04 -28.33
CA ALA A 61 20.00 5.37 -27.48
C ALA A 61 20.88 6.34 -26.68
N ALA A 62 21.32 7.46 -27.27
CA ALA A 62 22.10 8.47 -26.55
C ALA A 62 21.23 9.23 -25.53
N ALA A 63 19.98 9.55 -25.90
CA ALA A 63 19.04 10.21 -25.00
C ALA A 63 18.64 9.30 -23.84
N THR A 64 18.48 7.99 -24.05
CA THR A 64 18.19 7.04 -22.96
C THR A 64 19.38 6.90 -22.02
N LEU A 65 20.62 6.86 -22.52
CA LEU A 65 21.81 6.83 -21.63
C LEU A 65 21.91 8.08 -20.77
N LEU A 66 21.65 9.28 -21.32
CA LEU A 66 21.66 10.51 -20.53
C LEU A 66 20.50 10.57 -19.53
N VAL A 67 19.29 10.16 -19.90
CA VAL A 67 18.14 10.16 -18.98
C VAL A 67 18.32 9.11 -17.87
N VAL A 68 18.80 7.92 -18.19
CA VAL A 68 19.07 6.87 -17.19
C VAL A 68 20.24 7.26 -16.29
N SER A 69 21.32 7.81 -16.83
CA SER A 69 22.46 8.30 -16.04
C SER A 69 22.04 9.46 -15.12
N THR A 70 21.26 10.42 -15.65
CA THR A 70 20.74 11.54 -14.85
C THR A 70 19.74 11.05 -13.79
N PHE A 71 18.88 10.07 -14.12
CA PHE A 71 17.95 9.47 -13.17
C PHE A 71 18.68 8.72 -12.06
N ILE A 72 19.72 7.94 -12.38
CA ILE A 72 20.56 7.25 -11.40
C ILE A 72 21.30 8.26 -10.50
N ILE A 73 21.82 9.35 -11.06
CA ILE A 73 22.50 10.39 -10.27
C ILE A 73 21.50 11.12 -9.36
N ILE A 74 20.30 11.47 -9.85
CA ILE A 74 19.24 12.11 -9.06
C ILE A 74 18.66 11.15 -8.02
N SER A 75 18.53 9.85 -8.31
CA SER A 75 18.04 8.86 -7.34
C SER A 75 19.09 8.60 -6.27
N ASN A 76 20.37 8.45 -6.65
CA ASN A 76 21.46 8.20 -5.71
C ASN A 76 21.75 9.41 -4.81
N SER A 77 21.45 10.63 -5.27
CA SER A 77 21.51 11.86 -4.44
C SER A 77 20.23 12.15 -3.64
N ARG A 78 19.15 11.40 -3.88
CA ARG A 78 17.93 11.40 -3.05
C ARG A 78 17.88 10.25 -2.06
N THR A 79 18.82 9.32 -2.12
CA THR A 79 19.09 8.40 -1.02
C THR A 79 19.92 9.13 0.03
N GLU A 80 19.36 10.16 0.65
CA GLU A 80 19.61 10.26 2.09
C GLU A 80 19.07 8.96 2.65
N ALA A 81 19.93 8.22 3.33
CA ALA A 81 19.59 6.93 3.87
C ALA A 81 18.27 7.06 4.64
N ILE A 82 17.19 6.52 4.07
CA ILE A 82 16.17 5.89 4.89
C ILE A 82 16.87 4.62 5.41
N SER A 83 17.83 4.81 6.29
CA SER A 83 18.04 3.88 7.38
C SER A 83 16.72 3.96 8.13
N THR A 84 15.80 3.05 7.80
CA THR A 84 14.81 2.57 8.75
C THR A 84 15.59 2.02 9.91
N ASP A 85 16.11 2.92 10.74
CA ASP A 85 16.69 2.62 12.02
C ASP A 85 15.49 2.28 12.92
N TYR A 86 15.00 1.07 12.68
CA TYR A 86 13.90 0.46 13.39
C TYR A 86 14.22 0.43 14.88
N TYR A 87 15.50 0.30 15.23
CA TYR A 87 16.01 0.42 16.59
C TYR A 87 15.89 1.84 17.15
N ALA A 88 16.13 2.89 16.37
CA ALA A 88 15.90 4.27 16.81
C ALA A 88 14.41 4.59 17.07
N LEU A 89 13.50 4.01 16.26
CA LEU A 89 12.06 4.15 16.47
C LEU A 89 11.57 3.36 17.70
N LEU A 90 12.10 2.16 17.93
CA LEU A 90 11.79 1.35 19.11
C LEU A 90 12.41 1.91 20.40
N ASN A 91 13.63 2.46 20.33
CA ASN A 91 14.28 3.12 21.47
C ASN A 91 13.58 4.42 21.87
N GLY A 92 12.75 5.00 20.99
CA GLY A 92 11.94 6.18 21.29
C GLY A 92 10.72 5.89 22.16
N VAL A 93 10.32 4.62 22.30
CA VAL A 93 9.19 4.23 23.15
C VAL A 93 9.64 4.16 24.60
N SER A 94 9.05 4.99 25.45
CA SER A 94 9.38 5.01 26.88
C SER A 94 8.81 3.81 27.63
N SER A 95 9.43 3.39 28.74
CA SER A 95 8.89 2.30 29.57
C SER A 95 7.50 2.62 30.13
N GLU A 96 7.18 3.90 30.34
CA GLU A 96 5.84 4.35 30.75
C GLU A 96 4.80 4.04 29.67
N GLU A 97 5.11 4.34 28.42
CA GLU A 97 4.25 4.06 27.26
C GLU A 97 4.03 2.55 27.06
N ILE A 98 5.07 1.74 27.25
CA ILE A 98 4.96 0.27 27.21
C ILE A 98 4.02 -0.22 28.32
N VAL A 99 4.15 0.30 29.54
CA VAL A 99 3.29 -0.09 30.67
C VAL A 99 1.85 0.37 30.46
N THR A 100 1.63 1.55 29.89
CA THR A 100 0.29 2.03 29.52
C THR A 100 -0.32 1.13 28.46
N TYR A 101 0.40 0.82 27.38
CA TYR A 101 -0.08 -0.06 26.32
C TYR A 101 -0.43 -1.45 26.86
N LEU A 102 0.44 -2.05 27.68
CA LEU A 102 0.19 -3.35 28.31
C LEU A 102 -0.99 -3.32 29.30
N GLY A 103 -1.24 -2.19 29.96
CA GLY A 103 -2.39 -2.00 30.84
C GLY A 103 -3.70 -1.76 30.10
N GLU A 104 -3.66 -1.23 28.88
CA GLU A 104 -4.82 -1.09 27.99
C GLU A 104 -5.17 -2.39 27.28
N THR A 105 -4.20 -3.26 27.04
CA THR A 105 -4.46 -4.61 26.53
C THR A 105 -5.10 -5.48 27.62
N ASP A 106 -6.17 -6.19 27.27
CA ASP A 106 -6.89 -7.12 28.16
C ASP A 106 -6.14 -8.45 28.33
N ILE A 107 -4.82 -8.38 28.51
CA ILE A 107 -3.93 -9.53 28.70
C ILE A 107 -3.32 -9.42 30.09
N SER A 108 -3.66 -10.35 30.96
CA SER A 108 -3.12 -10.35 32.31
C SER A 108 -1.67 -10.87 32.35
N ILE A 109 -0.88 -10.44 33.34
CA ILE A 109 0.49 -10.96 33.56
C ILE A 109 0.46 -12.49 33.71
N ALA A 110 -0.56 -13.04 34.37
CA ALA A 110 -0.73 -14.49 34.52
C ALA A 110 -0.98 -15.22 33.20
N GLU A 111 -1.66 -14.56 32.25
CA GLU A 111 -1.91 -15.10 30.90
C GLU A 111 -0.63 -15.07 30.04
N LEU A 112 0.20 -14.02 30.20
CA LEU A 112 1.54 -13.96 29.59
C LEU A 112 2.46 -15.05 30.16
N GLU A 113 2.46 -15.24 31.48
CA GLU A 113 3.25 -16.30 32.12
C GLU A 113 2.79 -17.70 31.67
N MET A 114 1.47 -17.91 31.53
CA MET A 114 0.93 -19.16 30.99
C MET A 114 1.29 -19.36 29.52
N ALA A 115 1.31 -18.29 28.71
CA ALA A 115 1.72 -18.34 27.32
C ALA A 115 3.24 -18.56 27.14
N LEU A 116 4.07 -18.11 28.09
CA LEU A 116 5.51 -18.34 28.11
C LEU A 116 5.88 -19.72 28.67
N ALA A 117 5.06 -20.24 29.59
CA ALA A 117 5.22 -21.57 30.18
C ALA A 117 4.63 -22.70 29.31
N SER A 118 3.84 -22.37 28.27
CA SER A 118 3.44 -23.33 27.27
C SER A 118 4.60 -23.59 26.30
N ASP A 119 4.80 -24.86 25.93
CA ASP A 119 5.90 -25.32 25.07
C ASP A 119 5.88 -24.71 23.64
N GLU A 120 4.80 -24.01 23.29
CA GLU A 120 4.68 -23.26 22.03
C GLU A 120 5.22 -21.81 22.13
N GLY A 121 5.44 -21.27 23.33
CA GLY A 121 5.76 -19.85 23.55
C GLY A 121 7.20 -19.43 23.30
N ILE A 122 8.16 -20.36 23.23
CA ILE A 122 9.61 -20.07 23.10
C ILE A 122 10.32 -20.97 22.07
N ASN A 123 9.62 -21.77 21.26
CA ASN A 123 10.27 -22.64 20.26
C ASN A 123 10.12 -22.13 18.81
N MET A 124 10.32 -20.82 18.60
CA MET A 124 10.53 -20.23 17.26
C MET A 124 11.98 -19.74 17.09
N TYR A 125 12.93 -20.48 17.66
CA TYR A 125 14.33 -20.41 17.27
C TYR A 125 14.80 -21.85 17.04
N ASP A 126 14.61 -22.32 15.81
CA ASP A 126 15.18 -23.58 15.38
C ASP A 126 16.70 -23.44 15.39
N SER A 127 17.34 -24.06 16.40
CA SER A 127 18.78 -24.11 16.57
C SER A 127 19.50 -24.74 15.36
N ASN A 128 18.78 -25.34 14.40
CA ASN A 128 19.34 -25.87 13.15
C ASN A 128 19.38 -24.86 11.99
N SER A 129 18.96 -23.61 12.21
CA SER A 129 19.14 -22.51 11.23
C SER A 129 20.43 -21.73 11.44
N ILE A 130 21.33 -22.16 12.32
CA ILE A 130 22.73 -21.74 12.23
C ILE A 130 23.27 -22.44 10.98
N PRO A 131 23.59 -21.72 9.89
CA PRO A 131 24.30 -22.35 8.78
C PRO A 131 25.57 -22.95 9.37
N ASP A 132 25.86 -24.21 9.08
CA ASP A 132 27.18 -24.79 9.36
C ASP A 132 28.20 -23.87 8.69
N ILE A 133 28.80 -22.97 9.47
CA ILE A 133 29.88 -22.12 9.01
C ILE A 133 31.10 -23.05 8.99
N GLU A 134 31.21 -23.85 7.93
CA GLU A 134 32.32 -24.78 7.73
C GLU A 134 33.65 -24.05 7.48
N GLU A 135 33.63 -22.73 7.27
CA GLU A 135 34.82 -21.93 6.98
C GLU A 135 34.96 -20.76 7.96
N GLU A 136 35.95 -20.86 8.85
CA GLU A 136 36.38 -19.86 9.84
C GLU A 136 36.62 -18.47 9.22
N GLU A 137 36.91 -18.41 7.92
CA GLU A 137 37.12 -17.20 7.12
C GLU A 137 35.84 -16.35 6.92
N GLU A 138 34.66 -16.97 6.84
CA GLU A 138 33.39 -16.24 6.65
C GLU A 138 32.90 -15.60 7.95
N ALA A 139 33.21 -16.22 9.10
CA ALA A 139 32.87 -15.68 10.41
C ALA A 139 33.67 -14.40 10.74
N GLU A 140 34.95 -14.36 10.38
CA GLU A 140 35.79 -13.17 10.59
C GLU A 140 35.38 -12.02 9.66
N ALA A 141 35.04 -12.31 8.40
CA ALA A 141 34.56 -11.31 7.46
C ALA A 141 33.23 -10.66 7.92
N LEU A 142 32.34 -11.43 8.54
CA LEU A 142 31.11 -10.90 9.13
C LEU A 142 31.38 -10.04 10.36
N LEU A 143 32.33 -10.43 11.22
CA LEU A 143 32.71 -9.62 12.39
C LEU A 143 33.36 -8.30 12.00
N GLU A 144 34.17 -8.27 10.94
CA GLU A 144 34.77 -7.03 10.44
C GLU A 144 33.70 -6.07 9.90
N TYR A 145 32.71 -6.58 9.15
CA TYR A 145 31.62 -5.78 8.58
C TYR A 145 30.73 -5.10 9.65
N TYR A 146 30.49 -5.75 10.79
CA TYR A 146 29.67 -5.20 11.87
C TYR A 146 30.47 -4.37 12.90
N SER A 147 31.79 -4.27 12.76
CA SER A 147 32.67 -3.49 13.65
C SER A 147 32.95 -2.05 13.20
N LEU A 148 32.35 -1.62 12.10
CA LEU A 148 32.31 -0.22 11.63
C LEU A 148 31.10 0.52 12.22
#